data_AF-A0A3M7MC90-F1
#
_entry.id   AF-A0A3M7MC90-F1
#
_cell.length_a   1.000
_cell.length_b   1.000
_cell.length_c   1.000
_cell.angle_alpha   90.00
_cell.angle_beta   90.00
_cell.angle_gamma   90.00
#
_symmetry.space_group_name_H-M   'P 1'
#
loop_
_entity.id
_entity.type
_entity.pdbx_description
1 polymer ?
#
loop_
_entity_poly.entity_id
_entity_poly.type
_entity_poly.pdbx_seq_one_letter_code
_entity_poly.pdbx_strand_id
1 'polypeptide(L)'
;MGSDMTRSDHIKDAFRETAAKLIMNMPTLRLANEETTELFKFKDYPEVRGVVVDKGSDRGYIQVSGGRAATTMVETSKDKTGVEFVEILKNQGCMLYGGATVLFCYPEGASS
;
A
#
# COMPACT_ATOMS: atom_id res chain seq x y z
N MET A 1 21.67 20.13 -4.67
CA MET A 1 22.01 18.82 -5.27
C MET A 1 21.20 17.78 -4.52
N GLY A 2 20.05 17.38 -5.06
CA GLY A 2 19.18 16.39 -4.43
C GLY A 2 19.77 15.00 -4.68
N SER A 3 20.30 14.38 -3.64
CA SER A 3 20.59 12.96 -3.66
C SER A 3 19.25 12.23 -3.74
N ASP A 4 18.97 11.68 -4.91
CA ASP A 4 17.91 10.70 -5.12
C ASP A 4 18.23 9.51 -4.21
N MET A 5 17.71 9.53 -2.98
CA MET A 5 17.92 8.45 -2.01
C MET A 5 17.02 7.31 -2.44
N THR A 6 17.49 6.55 -3.43
CA THR A 6 16.87 5.29 -3.81
C THR A 6 16.81 4.44 -2.56
N ARG A 7 15.59 4.12 -2.10
CA ARG A 7 15.37 3.21 -0.95
C ARG A 7 16.20 1.95 -1.16
N SER A 8 17.05 1.60 -0.21
CA SER A 8 17.98 0.48 -0.37
C SER A 8 17.23 -0.83 -0.57
N ASP A 9 17.74 -1.72 -1.42
CA ASP A 9 17.09 -2.99 -1.77
C ASP A 9 16.73 -3.83 -0.52
N HIS A 10 17.60 -3.85 0.49
CA HIS A 10 17.32 -4.53 1.76
C HIS A 10 16.03 -4.07 2.46
N ILE A 11 15.71 -2.78 2.37
CA ILE A 11 14.49 -2.23 2.98
C ILE A 11 13.26 -2.60 2.12
N LYS A 12 13.41 -2.63 0.80
CA LYS A 12 12.35 -3.08 -0.12
C LYS A 12 12.03 -4.56 0.10
N ASP A 13 13.05 -5.39 0.20
CA ASP A 13 12.93 -6.83 0.44
C ASP A 13 12.27 -7.10 1.79
N ALA A 14 12.72 -6.44 2.87
CA ALA A 14 12.12 -6.58 4.19
C ALA A 14 10.65 -6.14 4.22
N PHE A 15 10.31 -5.05 3.53
CA PHE A 15 8.93 -4.59 3.40
C PHE A 15 8.07 -5.62 2.66
N ARG A 16 8.55 -6.12 1.52
CA ARG A 16 7.83 -7.12 0.72
C ARG A 16 7.66 -8.45 1.47
N GLU A 17 8.67 -8.91 2.19
CA GLU A 17 8.59 -10.12 3.01
C GLU A 17 7.54 -9.96 4.12
N THR A 18 7.53 -8.80 4.79
CA THR A 18 6.53 -8.49 5.82
C THR A 18 5.13 -8.40 5.23
N ALA A 19 4.98 -7.75 4.07
CA ALA A 19 3.72 -7.69 3.34
C ALA A 19 3.20 -9.08 2.96
N ALA A 20 4.09 -9.95 2.48
CA ALA A 20 3.73 -11.32 2.10
C ALA A 20 3.24 -12.13 3.31
N LYS A 21 3.88 -11.97 4.48
CA LYS A 21 3.43 -12.57 5.74
C LYS A 21 2.07 -12.06 6.18
N LEU A 22 1.77 -10.77 5.99
CA LEU A 22 0.48 -10.19 6.38
C LEU A 22 -0.69 -10.75 5.57
N ILE A 23 -0.49 -10.97 4.26
CA ILE A 23 -1.56 -11.45 3.38
C ILE A 23 -1.54 -12.97 3.17
N MET A 24 -0.63 -13.73 3.81
CA MET A 24 -0.43 -15.17 3.55
C MET A 24 -1.69 -16.02 3.75
N ASN A 25 -2.61 -15.59 4.62
CA ASN A 25 -3.86 -16.28 4.92
C ASN A 25 -5.04 -15.77 4.05
N MET A 26 -4.76 -14.94 3.04
CA MET A 26 -5.73 -14.37 2.11
C MET A 26 -5.43 -14.88 0.68
N PRO A 27 -5.75 -16.16 0.37
CA PRO A 27 -5.36 -16.80 -0.88
C PRO A 27 -6.03 -16.19 -2.13
N THR A 28 -6.95 -15.24 -1.95
CA THR A 28 -7.60 -14.50 -3.04
C THR A 28 -6.87 -13.21 -3.42
N LEU A 29 -5.74 -12.91 -2.76
CA LEU A 29 -4.96 -11.70 -2.96
C LEU A 29 -3.53 -12.02 -3.40
N ARG A 30 -3.02 -11.22 -4.34
CA ARG A 30 -1.61 -11.18 -4.71
C ARG A 30 -1.02 -9.79 -4.50
N LEU A 31 0.20 -9.71 -3.99
CA LEU A 31 0.93 -8.45 -3.93
C LEU A 31 1.29 -7.97 -5.34
N ALA A 32 1.33 -6.65 -5.51
CA ALA A 32 2.02 -6.02 -6.63
C ALA A 32 3.48 -6.50 -6.70
N ASN A 33 4.02 -6.56 -7.91
CA ASN A 33 5.44 -6.90 -8.10
C ASN A 33 6.36 -5.79 -7.57
N GLU A 34 5.92 -4.54 -7.70
CA GLU A 34 6.67 -3.34 -7.33
C GLU A 34 5.90 -2.55 -6.28
N GLU A 35 6.65 -1.94 -5.35
CA GLU A 35 6.10 -0.93 -4.45
C GLU A 35 5.73 0.33 -5.25
N THR A 36 4.70 1.03 -4.80
CA THR A 36 4.27 2.31 -5.36
C THR A 36 4.59 3.42 -4.37
N THR A 37 5.36 4.40 -4.84
CA THR A 37 5.64 5.66 -4.14
C THR A 37 5.37 6.80 -5.11
N GLU A 38 4.19 7.39 -5.05
CA GLU A 38 3.76 8.46 -5.95
C GLU A 38 3.13 9.60 -5.15
N LEU A 39 3.35 10.84 -5.58
CA LEU A 39 2.78 12.04 -4.94
C LEU A 39 1.25 11.98 -4.85
N PHE A 40 0.63 11.36 -5.85
CA PHE A 40 -0.79 11.11 -5.90
C PHE A 40 -1.07 9.87 -6.77
N LYS A 41 -1.79 8.90 -6.22
CA LYS A 41 -2.29 7.74 -6.97
C LYS A 41 -3.67 7.36 -6.45
N PHE A 42 -4.56 6.95 -7.35
CA PHE A 42 -5.88 6.44 -7.00
C PHE A 42 -6.08 5.07 -7.66
N LYS A 43 -6.61 4.13 -6.88
CA LYS A 43 -6.99 2.78 -7.31
C LYS A 43 -8.32 2.43 -6.65
N ASP A 44 -9.20 1.69 -7.32
CA ASP A 44 -10.51 1.34 -6.80
C ASP A 44 -10.81 -0.16 -6.84
N TYR A 45 -11.84 -0.56 -6.10
CA TYR A 45 -12.44 -1.87 -6.25
C TYR A 45 -13.13 -1.96 -7.62
N PRO A 46 -13.05 -3.07 -8.37
CA PRO A 46 -12.43 -4.36 -8.01
C PRO A 46 -10.97 -4.50 -8.43
N GLU A 47 -10.36 -3.49 -9.03
CA GLU A 47 -8.98 -3.55 -9.52
C GLU A 47 -8.02 -3.95 -8.39
N VAL A 48 -8.16 -3.30 -7.24
CA VAL A 48 -7.43 -3.63 -6.01
C VAL A 48 -8.41 -4.03 -4.91
N ARG A 49 -7.95 -4.91 -4.02
CA ARG A 49 -8.75 -5.45 -2.90
C ARG A 49 -8.11 -5.20 -1.55
N GLY A 50 -6.91 -4.65 -1.54
CA GLY A 50 -6.22 -4.20 -0.34
C GLY A 50 -4.99 -3.39 -0.69
N VAL A 51 -4.40 -2.79 0.34
CA VAL A 51 -3.14 -2.08 0.26
C VAL A 51 -2.34 -2.39 1.51
N VAL A 52 -1.06 -2.72 1.32
CA VAL A 52 -0.09 -2.84 2.41
C VAL A 52 0.74 -1.57 2.44
N VAL A 53 0.83 -0.93 3.59
CA VAL A 53 1.45 0.39 3.79
C VAL A 53 2.72 0.25 4.60
N ASP A 54 3.83 0.79 4.12
CA ASP A 54 5.02 1.02 4.94
C ASP A 54 4.83 2.30 5.75
N LYS A 55 4.62 2.19 7.06
CA LYS A 55 4.39 3.35 7.92
C LYS A 55 5.63 4.22 8.06
N GLY A 56 6.82 3.63 7.89
CA GLY A 56 8.11 4.32 8.02
C GLY A 56 8.58 5.04 6.76
N SER A 57 7.74 5.11 5.70
CA SER A 57 8.09 5.82 4.47
C SER A 57 8.12 7.35 4.66
N ASP A 58 8.44 8.07 3.58
CA ASP A 58 8.39 9.54 3.59
C ASP A 58 6.99 10.05 3.97
N ARG A 59 6.93 11.30 4.42
CA ARG A 59 5.71 11.90 4.95
C ARG A 59 4.59 11.88 3.91
N GLY A 60 3.49 11.22 4.25
CA GLY A 60 2.32 11.05 3.39
C GLY A 60 1.21 10.31 4.09
N TYR A 61 0.18 9.91 3.36
CA TYR A 61 -0.87 9.04 3.87
C TYR A 61 -1.54 8.25 2.75
N ILE A 62 -2.20 7.16 3.14
CA ILE A 62 -3.27 6.57 2.33
C ILE A 62 -4.62 6.83 2.96
N GLN A 63 -5.65 6.87 2.11
CA GLN A 63 -7.03 6.94 2.52
C GLN A 63 -7.85 5.92 1.72
N VAL A 64 -8.48 4.98 2.42
CA VAL A 64 -9.49 4.08 1.86
C VAL A 64 -10.87 4.61 2.24
N SER A 65 -11.70 4.90 1.24
CA SER A 65 -13.02 5.52 1.45
C SER A 65 -14.01 5.14 0.36
N GLY A 66 -15.31 5.35 0.60
CA GLY A 66 -16.39 5.01 -0.32
C GLY A 66 -17.29 3.88 0.21
N GLY A 67 -18.20 3.41 -0.63
CA GLY A 67 -19.05 2.24 -0.34
C GLY A 67 -19.94 2.32 0.90
N ARG A 68 -20.21 3.52 1.44
CA ARG A 68 -20.90 3.75 2.72
C ARG A 68 -20.20 3.14 3.94
N ALA A 69 -18.95 2.71 3.79
CA ALA A 69 -18.10 2.22 4.88
C ALA A 69 -17.34 3.39 5.52
N ALA A 70 -16.81 3.17 6.73
CA ALA A 70 -15.96 4.14 7.40
C ALA A 70 -14.69 4.41 6.57
N THR A 71 -14.28 5.69 6.54
CA THR A 71 -12.99 6.07 5.95
C THR A 71 -11.87 5.59 6.85
N THR A 72 -10.92 4.86 6.27
CA THR A 72 -9.68 4.46 6.94
C THR A 72 -8.54 5.32 6.41
N MET A 73 -7.74 5.92 7.29
CA MET A 73 -6.57 6.72 6.91
C MET A 73 -5.35 6.21 7.65
N VAL A 74 -4.27 5.94 6.91
CA VAL A 74 -2.99 5.51 7.48
C VAL A 74 -1.93 6.52 7.10
N GLU A 75 -1.42 7.22 8.09
CA GLU A 75 -0.34 8.19 7.94
C GLU A 75 1.02 7.50 7.95
N THR A 76 1.94 8.03 7.14
CA THR A 76 3.32 7.56 6.99
C THR A 76 4.29 8.70 7.29
N SER A 77 5.41 8.37 7.93
CA SER A 77 6.50 9.31 8.20
C SER A 77 7.73 8.57 8.74
N LYS A 78 8.93 9.16 8.59
CA LYS A 78 10.21 8.54 9.00
C LYS A 78 10.34 8.24 10.50
N ASP A 79 9.50 8.85 11.33
CA ASP A 79 9.43 8.62 12.78
C ASP A 79 8.46 7.48 13.16
N LYS A 80 7.70 6.95 12.21
CA LYS A 80 6.82 5.80 12.39
C LYS A 80 7.52 4.52 11.95
N THR A 81 7.03 3.39 12.44
CA THR A 81 7.54 2.06 12.07
C THR A 81 6.37 1.08 11.88
N GLY A 82 6.67 -0.02 11.22
CA GLY A 82 5.74 -1.11 11.01
C GLY A 82 5.03 -1.05 9.66
N VAL A 83 4.28 -2.11 9.41
CA VAL A 83 3.56 -2.35 8.17
C VAL A 83 2.10 -2.58 8.49
N GLU A 84 1.19 -2.00 7.71
CA GLU A 84 -0.25 -2.09 7.95
C GLU A 84 -0.98 -2.53 6.68
N PHE A 85 -1.84 -3.55 6.80
CA PHE A 85 -2.74 -3.95 5.72
C PHE A 85 -4.09 -3.27 5.91
N VAL A 86 -4.62 -2.70 4.83
CA VAL A 86 -5.97 -2.13 4.79
C VAL A 86 -6.75 -2.80 3.66
N GLU A 87 -7.88 -3.41 4.01
CA GLU A 87 -8.80 -4.00 3.03
C GLU A 87 -9.55 -2.91 2.25
N ILE A 88 -9.75 -3.13 0.95
CA ILE A 88 -10.55 -2.27 0.08
C ILE A 88 -11.83 -3.04 -0.30
N LEU A 89 -12.94 -2.62 0.30
CA LEU A 89 -14.24 -3.24 0.11
C LEU A 89 -14.92 -2.77 -1.18
N LYS A 90 -16.03 -3.42 -1.53
CA LYS A 90 -16.84 -3.06 -2.69
C LYS A 90 -17.24 -1.58 -2.63
N ASN A 91 -17.07 -0.89 -3.77
CA ASN A 91 -17.34 0.55 -3.94
C ASN A 91 -16.43 1.48 -3.11
N GLN A 92 -15.34 0.96 -2.53
CA GLN A 92 -14.27 1.79 -1.97
C GLN A 92 -13.15 1.99 -2.99
N GLY A 93 -12.40 3.08 -2.79
CA GLY A 93 -11.12 3.32 -3.45
C GLY A 93 -10.05 3.69 -2.44
N CYS A 94 -8.80 3.50 -2.85
CA CYS A 94 -7.60 3.87 -2.12
C CYS A 94 -6.92 5.04 -2.83
N MET A 95 -6.73 6.12 -2.08
CA MET A 95 -5.94 7.28 -2.48
C MET A 95 -4.61 7.24 -1.75
N LEU A 96 -3.52 7.34 -2.50
CA LEU A 96 -2.16 7.57 -2.01
C LEU A 96 -1.82 9.05 -2.16
N TYR A 97 -1.22 9.65 -1.14
CA TYR A 97 -0.79 11.05 -1.17
C TYR A 97 0.58 11.25 -0.50
N GLY A 98 1.42 12.09 -1.10
CA GLY A 98 2.72 12.48 -0.55
C GLY A 98 3.80 11.40 -0.74
N GLY A 99 4.65 11.21 0.26
CA GLY A 99 5.76 10.25 0.24
C GLY A 99 5.42 8.84 0.71
N ALA A 100 4.14 8.50 0.81
CA ALA A 100 3.69 7.20 1.27
C ALA A 100 4.14 6.09 0.29
N THR A 101 4.63 4.97 0.83
CA THR A 101 5.06 3.80 0.06
C THR A 101 4.15 2.61 0.35
N VAL A 102 3.65 1.96 -0.71
CA VAL A 102 2.66 0.89 -0.58
C VAL A 102 2.90 -0.28 -1.52
N LEU A 103 2.32 -1.43 -1.20
CA LEU A 103 2.10 -2.55 -2.12
C LEU A 103 0.60 -2.76 -2.29
N PHE A 104 0.08 -2.56 -3.51
CA PHE A 104 -1.32 -2.89 -3.80
C PHE A 104 -1.54 -4.40 -3.81
N CYS A 105 -2.70 -4.84 -3.34
CA CYS A 105 -3.13 -6.23 -3.39
C CYS A 105 -4.20 -6.38 -4.48
N TYR A 106 -3.90 -7.17 -5.50
CA TYR A 106 -4.82 -7.46 -6.60
C TYR A 106 -5.60 -8.76 -6.32
N PRO A 107 -6.81 -8.93 -6.87
CA PRO A 107 -7.47 -10.24 -6.89
C PRO A 107 -6.58 -11.30 -7.54
N GLU A 108 -6.59 -12.51 -7.00
CA GLU A 108 -5.98 -13.65 -7.67
C GLU A 108 -6.63 -13.92 -9.03
N GLY A 109 -5.80 -14.26 -10.01
CA GLY A 109 -6.23 -14.42 -11.40
C GLY A 109 -6.54 -13.13 -12.18
N ALA A 110 -6.33 -11.95 -11.59
CA ALA A 110 -6.35 -10.70 -12.36
C ALA A 110 -5.11 -10.64 -13.26
N SER A 111 -5.30 -10.76 -14.58
CA SER A 111 -4.25 -10.54 -15.58
C SER A 111 -3.72 -9.11 -15.47
N SER A 112 -2.43 -8.96 -15.20
CA SER A 112 -1.70 -7.68 -15.27
C SER A 112 -1.57 -7.18 -16.70
#